data_AF-A0A4Q1JTW5-F1
#
_entry.id   AF-A0A4Q1JTW5-F1
#
_cell.length_a   1.000
_cell.length_b   1.000
_cell.length_c   1.000
_cell.angle_alpha   90.00
_cell.angle_beta   90.00
_cell.angle_gamma   90.00
#
_symmetry.space_group_name_H-M   'P 1'
#
loop_
_entity.id
_entity.type
_entity.pdbx_description
1 polymer ?
#
loop_
_entity_poly.entity_id
_entity_poly.type
_entity_poly.pdbx_seq_one_letter_code
_entity_poly.pdbx_strand_id
1 'polypeptide(L)'
;MSQQTTIRKLAELVNTPVEKLIEQLAEAGMKFSNPDQEVSSTEKMKLLGFLRRTHGKSESPADEVAAPKKITLNRRKVQEVHVKSAGPGRSAATVNVEVRQKRTYTKPAEGEAVARPSAPAKLGPEDERAEILRKLEESRQRNLAEQQRLAEVDRARAEELERQRQAEAATRAAAEAEAAERARAEAGADAPAGTDAARPARTVRPP
;
A
#
# COMPACT_ATOMS: atom_id res chain seq x y z
N MET A 1 31.08 16.60 26.64
CA MET A 1 31.64 16.42 25.28
C MET A 1 31.05 17.50 24.38
N SER A 2 31.82 18.52 24.00
CA SER A 2 31.37 19.54 23.05
C SER A 2 31.49 19.00 21.63
N GLN A 3 30.35 18.76 20.96
CA GLN A 3 30.31 18.34 19.56
C GLN A 3 30.44 19.58 18.65
N GLN A 4 31.56 19.70 17.95
CA GLN A 4 31.83 20.73 16.94
C GLN A 4 31.53 20.16 15.54
N THR A 5 30.80 20.90 14.71
CA THR A 5 30.53 20.50 13.31
C THR A 5 30.56 21.73 12.42
N THR A 6 31.09 21.60 11.21
CA THR A 6 31.09 22.69 10.22
C THR A 6 29.67 23.03 9.76
N ILE A 7 29.47 24.27 9.29
CA ILE A 7 28.17 24.75 8.79
C ILE A 7 27.71 23.92 7.59
N ARG A 8 28.61 23.60 6.65
CA ARG A 8 28.29 22.72 5.50
C ARG A 8 27.71 21.38 5.94
N LYS A 9 28.33 20.72 6.94
CA LYS A 9 27.86 19.43 7.46
C LYS A 9 26.53 19.56 8.23
N LEU A 10 26.34 20.67 8.95
CA LEU A 10 25.09 20.94 9.64
C LEU A 10 23.92 21.17 8.65
N ALA A 11 24.18 21.91 7.57
CA ALA A 11 23.23 22.18 6.50
C ALA A 11 22.76 20.90 5.81
N GLU A 12 23.68 19.99 5.48
CA GLU A 12 23.37 18.67 4.93
C GLU A 12 22.49 17.85 5.90
N LEU A 13 22.80 17.85 7.19
CA LEU A 13 22.05 17.09 8.19
C LEU A 13 20.61 17.61 8.39
N VAL A 14 20.41 18.92 8.24
CA VAL A 14 19.10 19.58 8.39
C VAL A 14 18.38 19.70 7.03
N ASN A 15 18.99 19.26 5.93
CA ASN A 15 18.50 19.40 4.55
C ASN A 15 18.12 20.86 4.20
N THR A 16 18.94 21.81 4.63
CA THR A 16 18.78 23.23 4.30
C THR A 16 19.95 23.72 3.45
N PRO A 17 19.73 24.62 2.47
CA PRO A 17 20.83 25.25 1.75
C PRO A 17 21.78 25.99 2.71
N VAL A 18 23.09 25.93 2.42
CA VAL A 18 24.12 26.51 3.30
C VAL A 18 23.90 28.02 3.50
N GLU A 19 23.56 28.73 2.43
CA GLU A 19 23.24 30.17 2.44
C GLU A 19 22.09 30.48 3.41
N LYS A 20 21.04 29.65 3.39
CA LYS A 20 19.88 29.79 4.29
C LYS A 20 20.24 29.54 5.75
N LEU A 21 21.14 28.58 6.00
CA LEU A 21 21.59 28.31 7.35
C LEU A 21 22.44 29.46 7.90
N ILE A 22 23.27 30.09 7.06
CA ILE A 22 24.03 31.29 7.45
C ILE A 22 23.10 32.46 7.79
N GLU A 23 22.06 32.69 6.98
CA GLU A 23 21.01 33.69 7.26
C GLU A 23 20.36 33.42 8.64
N GLN A 24 19.94 32.18 8.91
CA GLN A 24 19.31 31.80 10.18
C GLN A 24 20.24 31.94 11.39
N LEU A 25 21.52 31.61 11.21
CA LEU A 25 22.52 31.79 12.26
C LEU A 25 22.73 33.29 12.56
N ALA A 26 22.76 34.13 11.53
CA ALA A 26 22.85 35.58 11.68
C ALA A 26 21.62 36.18 12.38
N GLU A 27 20.41 35.73 12.01
CA GLU A 27 19.16 36.12 12.67
C GLU A 27 19.11 35.66 14.15
N ALA A 28 19.71 34.51 14.45
CA ALA A 28 19.89 34.03 15.82
C ALA A 28 21.02 34.75 16.59
N GLY A 29 21.65 35.77 16.00
CA GLY A 29 22.67 36.61 16.62
C GLY A 29 24.10 36.04 16.55
N MET A 30 24.34 35.02 15.72
CA MET A 30 25.65 34.40 15.51
C MET A 30 26.19 34.79 14.13
N LYS A 31 27.37 35.42 14.09
CA LYS A 31 27.97 35.88 12.84
C LYS A 31 28.90 34.82 12.30
N PHE A 32 28.47 34.15 11.24
CA PHE A 32 29.31 33.30 10.41
C PHE A 32 29.31 33.82 8.99
N SER A 33 30.48 33.78 8.34
CA SER A 33 30.64 34.29 6.96
C SER A 33 31.11 33.21 6.00
N ASN A 34 31.72 32.14 6.52
CA ASN A 34 32.29 31.07 5.71
C ASN A 34 31.58 29.75 5.99
N PRO A 35 31.27 28.95 4.95
CA PRO A 35 30.58 27.67 5.10
C PRO A 35 31.40 26.59 5.81
N ASP A 36 32.71 26.78 5.90
CA ASP A 36 33.66 25.87 6.55
C ASP A 36 33.92 26.24 8.02
N GLN A 37 33.29 27.30 8.55
CA GLN A 37 33.39 27.64 9.97
C GLN A 37 32.71 26.58 10.85
N GLU A 38 33.29 26.35 12.02
CA GLU A 38 32.80 25.37 12.99
C GLU A 38 31.70 25.97 13.87
N VAL A 39 30.65 25.18 14.10
CA VAL A 39 29.54 25.52 14.99
C VAL A 39 29.66 24.66 16.25
N SER A 40 29.76 25.33 17.39
CA SER A 40 29.81 24.73 18.73
C SER A 40 28.44 24.21 19.18
N SER A 41 28.41 23.39 20.23
CA SER A 41 27.15 22.84 20.76
C SER A 41 26.23 23.92 21.34
N THR A 42 26.79 25.00 21.91
CA THR A 42 26.02 26.12 22.48
C THR A 42 25.33 26.92 21.38
N GLU A 43 26.00 27.14 20.25
CA GLU A 43 25.45 27.83 19.07
C GLU A 43 24.32 27.02 18.42
N LYS A 44 24.47 25.69 18.32
CA LYS A 44 23.39 24.80 17.87
C LYS A 44 22.15 24.92 18.74
N MET A 45 22.31 24.98 20.07
CA MET A 45 21.19 25.17 20.99
C MET A 45 20.52 26.54 20.82
N LYS A 46 21.29 27.60 20.56
CA LYS A 46 20.75 28.93 20.25
C LYS A 46 19.95 28.93 18.94
N LEU A 47 20.48 28.32 17.88
CA LEU A 47 19.77 28.15 16.60
C LEU A 47 18.46 27.39 16.81
N LEU A 48 18.49 26.26 17.54
CA LEU A 48 17.29 25.48 17.85
C LEU A 48 16.26 26.31 18.62
N GLY A 49 16.70 27.10 19.59
CA GLY A 49 15.83 28.02 20.33
C GLY A 49 15.19 29.06 19.42
N PHE A 50 15.96 29.65 18.50
CA PHE A 50 15.45 30.58 17.49
C PHE A 50 14.40 29.92 16.59
N LEU A 51 14.72 28.76 15.99
CA LEU A 51 13.82 28.01 15.12
C LEU A 51 12.51 27.63 15.82
N ARG A 52 12.57 27.21 17.10
CA ARG A 52 11.36 26.91 17.88
C ARG A 52 10.48 28.14 18.08
N ARG A 53 11.07 29.31 18.29
CA ARG A 53 10.33 30.58 18.43
C ARG A 53 9.73 31.03 17.09
N THR A 54 10.51 31.01 16.01
CA THR A 54 10.03 31.44 14.68
C THR A 54 8.92 30.53 14.14
N HIS A 55 9.01 29.22 14.41
CA HIS A 55 7.99 28.26 14.00
C HIS A 55 6.83 28.08 15.01
N GLY A 56 6.76 28.90 16.06
CA GLY A 56 5.64 28.89 17.01
C GLY A 56 5.54 27.63 17.90
N LYS A 57 6.65 26.89 18.00
CA LYS A 57 6.83 25.70 18.86
C LYS A 57 7.50 26.09 20.19
N SER A 58 7.20 27.28 20.71
CA SER A 58 7.57 27.63 22.08
C SER A 58 6.77 26.76 23.05
N GLU A 59 7.45 25.81 23.70
CA GLU A 59 7.18 25.53 25.12
C GLU A 59 7.60 26.81 25.85
N SER A 60 6.63 27.61 26.28
CA SER A 60 6.92 28.89 26.93
C SER A 60 7.38 28.63 28.37
N PRO A 61 8.58 29.05 28.79
CA PRO A 61 8.68 29.68 30.10
C PRO A 61 7.84 30.96 30.04
N ALA A 62 7.17 31.26 31.16
CA ALA A 62 6.38 32.46 31.34
C ALA A 62 7.13 33.71 30.86
N ASP A 63 6.36 34.67 30.37
CA ASP A 63 6.75 36.04 30.01
C ASP A 63 7.09 36.29 28.53
N GLU A 64 6.16 37.05 27.94
CA GLU A 64 6.38 38.06 26.90
C GLU A 64 6.73 37.57 25.48
N VAL A 65 5.71 37.14 24.74
CA VAL A 65 5.02 37.91 23.70
C VAL A 65 3.94 36.97 23.15
N ALA A 66 2.67 37.32 23.40
CA ALA A 66 1.50 36.51 23.10
C ALA A 66 1.34 36.27 21.59
N ALA A 67 1.96 35.19 21.08
CA ALA A 67 1.57 34.65 19.77
C ALA A 67 0.07 34.32 19.81
N PRO A 68 -0.72 34.74 18.79
CA PRO A 68 -2.16 34.61 18.85
C PRO A 68 -2.55 33.13 18.88
N LYS A 69 -3.29 32.74 19.91
CA LYS A 69 -3.85 31.37 20.12
C LYS A 69 -4.73 30.91 18.95
N LYS A 70 -5.10 31.82 18.04
CA LYS A 70 -5.98 31.64 16.89
C LYS A 70 -5.33 32.21 15.63
N ILE A 71 -5.18 31.40 14.59
CA ILE A 71 -4.70 31.79 13.26
C ILE A 71 -5.83 31.58 12.25
N THR A 72 -6.18 32.62 11.51
CA THR A 72 -7.17 32.51 10.41
C THR A 72 -6.43 32.43 9.08
N LEU A 73 -6.58 31.31 8.38
CA LEU A 73 -6.04 31.12 7.04
C LEU A 73 -7.11 31.40 5.99
N ASN A 74 -6.80 32.32 5.09
CA ASN A 74 -7.58 32.58 3.89
C ASN A 74 -6.91 31.83 2.72
N ARG A 75 -7.60 30.84 2.16
CA ARG A 75 -7.12 30.09 0.98
C ARG A 75 -8.00 30.40 -0.22
N ARG A 76 -7.36 30.70 -1.34
CA ARG A 76 -7.99 30.87 -2.65
C ARG A 76 -7.71 29.61 -3.47
N LYS A 77 -8.75 28.99 -4.02
CA LYS A 77 -8.63 27.90 -4.99
C LYS A 77 -9.48 28.24 -6.21
N VAL A 78 -8.84 28.33 -7.37
CA VAL A 78 -9.55 28.49 -8.65
C VAL A 78 -9.80 27.09 -9.21
N GLN A 79 -11.03 26.80 -9.61
CA GLN A 79 -11.44 25.54 -10.21
C GLN A 79 -12.24 25.81 -11.47
N GLU A 80 -11.94 25.09 -12.54
CA GLU A 80 -12.72 25.12 -13.77
C GLU A 80 -13.90 24.16 -13.64
N VAL A 81 -15.12 24.69 -13.69
CA VAL A 81 -16.34 23.89 -13.68
C VAL A 81 -16.89 23.82 -15.08
N HIS A 82 -16.98 22.60 -15.60
CA HIS A 82 -17.60 22.31 -16.89
C HIS A 82 -19.11 22.21 -16.69
N VAL A 83 -19.85 23.21 -17.17
CA VAL A 83 -21.31 23.21 -17.10
C VAL A 83 -21.83 22.42 -18.30
N LYS A 84 -22.30 21.20 -18.04
CA LYS A 84 -23.03 20.40 -19.03
C LYS A 84 -24.34 21.13 -19.34
N SER A 85 -24.59 21.37 -20.62
CA SER A 85 -25.72 22.15 -21.11
C SER A 85 -27.05 21.68 -20.50
N ALA A 86 -27.83 22.62 -19.96
CA ALA A 86 -29.11 22.35 -19.31
C ALA A 86 -30.30 22.32 -20.31
N GLY A 87 -30.06 22.32 -21.62
CA GLY A 87 -31.14 22.24 -22.59
C GLY A 87 -30.72 22.15 -24.06
N PRO A 88 -31.63 21.75 -24.95
CA PRO A 88 -31.36 21.67 -26.39
C PRO A 88 -31.02 23.06 -26.95
N GLY A 89 -29.81 23.21 -27.49
CA GLY A 89 -29.35 24.44 -28.18
C GLY A 89 -28.31 25.30 -27.45
N ARG A 90 -27.90 24.95 -26.22
CA ARG A 90 -26.79 25.64 -25.54
C ARG A 90 -25.52 24.79 -25.57
N SER A 91 -24.38 25.35 -25.98
CA SER A 91 -23.09 24.68 -25.97
C SER A 91 -22.54 24.53 -24.54
N ALA A 92 -21.76 23.47 -24.30
CA ALA A 92 -21.08 23.29 -23.02
C ALA A 92 -20.07 24.42 -22.79
N ALA A 93 -20.10 25.04 -21.61
CA ALA A 93 -19.22 26.16 -21.26
C ALA A 93 -18.41 25.82 -20.00
N THR A 94 -17.14 26.17 -20.02
CA THR A 94 -16.24 26.04 -18.88
C THR A 94 -16.13 27.38 -18.16
N VAL A 95 -16.50 27.40 -16.88
CA VAL A 95 -16.49 28.61 -16.06
C VAL A 95 -15.39 28.49 -15.01
N ASN A 96 -14.55 29.51 -14.92
CA ASN A 96 -13.55 29.64 -13.85
C ASN A 96 -14.24 30.07 -12.55
N VAL A 97 -14.32 29.16 -11.57
CA VAL A 97 -14.90 29.42 -10.25
C VAL A 97 -13.78 29.58 -9.23
N GLU A 98 -13.72 30.74 -8.59
CA GLU A 98 -12.81 30.96 -7.46
C GLU A 98 -13.52 30.68 -6.13
N VAL A 99 -13.11 29.60 -5.46
CA VAL A 99 -13.54 29.30 -4.10
C VAL A 99 -12.60 29.97 -3.11
N ARG A 100 -13.16 30.86 -2.26
CA ARG A 100 -12.45 31.50 -1.15
C ARG A 100 -12.85 30.83 0.16
N GLN A 101 -11.90 30.20 0.83
CA GLN A 101 -12.15 29.51 2.10
C GLN A 101 -11.45 30.24 3.26
N LYS A 102 -12.21 30.59 4.30
CA LYS A 102 -11.70 31.08 5.57
C LYS A 102 -11.69 29.93 6.57
N ARG A 103 -10.51 29.48 7.01
CA ARG A 103 -10.37 28.44 8.05
C ARG A 103 -9.66 29.02 9.25
N THR A 104 -10.28 28.88 10.42
CA THR A 104 -9.72 29.38 11.67
C THR A 104 -9.17 28.19 12.46
N TYR A 105 -7.89 28.20 12.77
CA TYR A 105 -7.21 27.19 13.58
C TYR A 105 -6.90 27.77 14.95
N THR A 106 -7.21 27.04 16.02
CA THR A 106 -6.78 27.38 17.39
C THR A 106 -5.77 26.34 17.86
N LYS A 107 -4.68 26.79 18.50
CA LYS A 107 -3.70 25.87 19.10
C LYS A 107 -4.33 25.26 20.35
N PRO A 108 -4.55 23.93 20.43
CA PRO A 108 -4.99 23.30 21.68
C PRO A 108 -3.90 23.52 22.73
N ALA A 109 -4.30 23.82 23.97
CA ALA A 109 -3.35 23.95 25.07
C ALA A 109 -2.55 22.64 25.20
N GLU A 110 -1.26 22.77 25.55
CA GLU A 110 -0.36 21.62 25.73
C GLU A 110 -0.95 20.71 26.82
N GLY A 111 -1.44 19.55 26.39
CA GLY A 111 -2.24 18.61 27.18
C GLY A 111 -3.26 17.81 26.35
N GLU A 112 -3.65 18.31 25.17
CA GLU A 112 -4.72 17.69 24.36
C GLU A 112 -4.29 17.29 22.93
N ALA A 113 -3.00 17.38 22.62
CA ALA A 113 -2.47 17.22 21.26
C ALA A 113 -2.26 15.75 20.82
N VAL A 114 -3.19 14.85 21.15
CA VAL A 114 -3.21 13.46 20.60
C VAL A 114 -4.53 13.13 19.87
N ALA A 115 -5.49 14.05 19.76
CA ALA A 115 -6.72 13.80 19.00
C ALA A 115 -6.68 14.40 17.58
N ARG A 116 -6.45 13.54 16.58
CA ARG A 116 -6.79 13.78 15.16
C ARG A 116 -8.26 14.24 15.01
N PRO A 117 -8.61 15.03 13.98
CA PRO A 117 -9.98 15.46 13.78
C PRO A 117 -10.80 14.36 13.09
N SER A 118 -11.49 13.52 13.88
CA SER A 118 -12.78 12.90 13.52
C SER A 118 -13.22 11.87 14.59
N ALA A 119 -14.09 12.27 15.54
CA ALA A 119 -15.15 11.45 16.17
C ALA A 119 -15.75 12.19 17.40
N PRO A 120 -17.03 11.97 17.75
CA PRO A 120 -17.81 12.79 18.68
C PRO A 120 -17.61 12.38 20.15
N ALA A 121 -17.76 13.35 21.04
CA ALA A 121 -17.92 13.24 22.51
C ALA A 121 -16.82 12.47 23.26
N LYS A 122 -16.11 13.18 24.14
CA LYS A 122 -15.17 12.60 25.11
C LYS A 122 -15.90 11.59 26.00
N LEU A 123 -15.70 10.30 25.76
CA LEU A 123 -15.90 9.27 26.77
C LEU A 123 -14.59 9.13 27.59
N GLY A 124 -14.66 8.66 28.83
CA GLY A 124 -13.53 8.66 29.76
C GLY A 124 -12.41 7.68 29.38
N PRO A 125 -11.26 7.68 30.08
CA PRO A 125 -10.13 6.77 29.79
C PRO A 125 -10.47 5.28 29.89
N GLU A 126 -11.59 4.90 30.53
CA GLU A 126 -12.10 3.52 30.52
C GLU A 126 -12.90 3.19 29.26
N ASP A 127 -13.63 4.16 28.72
CA ASP A 127 -14.41 3.99 27.50
C ASP A 127 -13.51 3.96 26.26
N GLU A 128 -12.42 4.75 26.24
CA GLU A 128 -11.39 4.66 25.20
C GLU A 128 -10.77 3.25 25.15
N ARG A 129 -10.53 2.63 26.31
CA ARG A 129 -10.02 1.24 26.38
C ARG A 129 -11.05 0.25 25.85
N ALA A 130 -12.34 0.42 26.17
CA ALA A 130 -13.41 -0.43 25.67
C ALA A 130 -13.57 -0.33 24.14
N GLU A 131 -13.45 0.87 23.58
CA GLU A 131 -13.49 1.09 22.14
C GLU A 131 -12.28 0.49 21.41
N ILE A 132 -11.07 0.62 21.99
CA ILE A 132 -9.85 0.00 21.45
C ILE A 132 -9.99 -1.53 21.43
N LEU A 133 -10.51 -2.14 22.50
CA LEU A 133 -10.72 -3.59 22.55
C LEU A 133 -11.77 -4.05 21.53
N ARG A 134 -12.89 -3.33 21.39
CA ARG A 134 -13.90 -3.62 20.35
C ARG A 134 -13.31 -3.54 18.94
N LYS A 135 -12.50 -2.52 18.67
CA LYS A 135 -11.89 -2.33 17.35
C LYS A 135 -10.82 -3.38 17.04
N LEU A 136 -10.08 -3.82 18.06
CA LEU A 136 -9.14 -4.91 17.94
C LEU A 136 -9.87 -6.24 17.65
N GLU A 137 -10.97 -6.50 18.34
CA GLU A 137 -11.78 -7.69 18.12
C GLU A 137 -12.43 -7.69 16.74
N GLU A 138 -13.01 -6.57 16.30
CA GLU A 138 -13.56 -6.41 14.95
C GLU A 138 -12.48 -6.62 13.87
N SER A 139 -11.28 -6.07 14.07
CA SER A 139 -10.16 -6.28 13.15
C SER A 139 -9.72 -7.74 13.11
N ARG A 140 -9.67 -8.42 14.25
CA ARG A 140 -9.36 -9.86 14.31
C ARG A 140 -10.42 -10.69 13.58
N GLN A 141 -11.70 -10.39 13.78
CA GLN A 141 -12.79 -11.09 13.09
C GLN A 141 -12.73 -10.89 11.57
N ARG A 142 -12.47 -9.66 11.10
CA ARG A 142 -12.30 -9.39 9.66
C ARG A 142 -11.13 -10.15 9.06
N ASN A 143 -9.97 -10.17 9.74
CA ASN A 143 -8.80 -10.92 9.28
C ASN A 143 -9.08 -12.43 9.21
N LEU A 144 -9.76 -12.99 10.21
CA LEU A 144 -10.13 -14.41 10.22
C LEU A 144 -11.12 -14.75 9.09
N ALA A 145 -12.12 -13.89 8.87
CA ALA A 145 -13.08 -14.07 7.77
C ALA A 145 -12.40 -13.98 6.39
N GLU A 146 -11.44 -13.07 6.22
CA GLU A 146 -10.66 -12.96 4.99
C GLU A 146 -9.78 -14.20 4.76
N GLN A 147 -9.10 -14.69 5.80
CA GLN A 147 -8.32 -15.93 5.71
C GLN A 147 -9.18 -17.15 5.38
N GLN A 148 -10.38 -17.26 5.97
CA GLN A 148 -11.31 -18.34 5.67
C GLN A 148 -11.77 -18.28 4.21
N ARG A 149 -12.10 -17.09 3.70
CA ARG A 149 -12.46 -16.92 2.28
C ARG A 149 -11.33 -17.29 1.34
N LEU A 150 -10.10 -16.88 1.65
CA LEU A 150 -8.93 -17.27 0.85
C LEU A 150 -8.72 -18.78 0.86
N ALA A 151 -8.83 -19.43 2.03
CA ALA A 151 -8.71 -20.87 2.14
C ALA A 151 -9.82 -21.63 1.38
N GLU A 152 -11.05 -21.13 1.38
CA GLU A 152 -12.16 -21.69 0.60
C GLU A 152 -11.92 -21.57 -0.91
N VAL A 153 -11.45 -20.40 -1.37
CA VAL A 153 -11.11 -20.17 -2.79
C VAL A 153 -9.97 -21.09 -3.22
N ASP A 154 -8.93 -21.24 -2.40
CA ASP A 154 -7.80 -22.11 -2.69
C ASP A 154 -8.21 -23.59 -2.73
N ARG A 155 -9.08 -24.03 -1.80
CA ARG A 155 -9.65 -25.39 -1.82
C ARG A 155 -10.50 -25.62 -3.07
N ALA A 156 -11.38 -24.69 -3.43
CA ALA A 156 -12.21 -24.81 -4.63
C ALA A 156 -11.35 -24.90 -5.91
N ARG A 157 -10.29 -24.09 -6.01
CA ARG A 157 -9.35 -24.14 -7.13
C ARG A 157 -8.57 -25.47 -7.17
N ALA A 158 -8.17 -26.01 -6.01
CA ALA A 158 -7.50 -27.30 -5.94
C ALA A 158 -8.42 -28.44 -6.40
N GLU A 159 -9.67 -28.47 -5.92
CA GLU A 159 -10.68 -29.46 -6.32
C GLU A 159 -11.04 -29.37 -7.81
N GLU A 160 -11.06 -28.16 -8.39
CA GLU A 160 -11.26 -27.97 -9.82
C GLU A 160 -10.08 -28.51 -10.64
N LEU A 161 -8.85 -28.20 -10.24
CA LEU A 161 -7.64 -28.73 -10.87
C LEU A 161 -7.58 -30.26 -10.79
N GLU A 162 -7.96 -30.86 -9.66
CA GLU A 162 -8.03 -32.31 -9.50
C GLU A 162 -9.10 -32.93 -10.41
N ARG A 163 -10.29 -32.32 -10.50
CA ARG A 163 -11.33 -32.77 -11.44
C ARG A 163 -10.88 -32.67 -12.89
N GLN A 164 -10.20 -31.59 -13.26
CA GLN A 164 -9.64 -31.44 -14.61
C GLN A 164 -8.58 -32.52 -14.91
N ARG A 165 -7.68 -32.80 -13.96
CA ARG A 165 -6.68 -33.87 -14.09
C ARG A 165 -7.33 -35.25 -14.22
N GLN A 166 -8.37 -35.53 -13.45
CA GLN A 166 -9.10 -36.81 -13.54
C GLN A 166 -9.83 -36.94 -14.88
N ALA A 167 -10.47 -35.87 -15.35
CA ALA A 167 -11.13 -35.86 -16.66
C ALA A 167 -10.10 -36.07 -17.80
N GLU A 168 -8.96 -35.40 -17.74
CA GLU A 168 -7.88 -35.57 -18.73
C GLU A 168 -7.26 -36.97 -18.68
N ALA A 169 -7.07 -37.54 -17.48
CA ALA A 169 -6.59 -38.91 -17.34
C ALA A 169 -7.60 -39.92 -17.92
N ALA A 170 -8.91 -39.71 -17.69
CA ALA A 170 -9.96 -40.55 -18.23
C ALA A 170 -10.05 -40.46 -19.77
N THR A 171 -9.91 -39.27 -20.35
CA THR A 171 -9.90 -39.11 -21.82
C THR A 171 -8.66 -39.74 -22.45
N ARG A 172 -7.48 -39.58 -21.83
CA ARG A 172 -6.25 -40.24 -22.27
C ARG A 172 -6.36 -41.75 -22.21
N ALA A 173 -6.89 -42.31 -21.12
CA ALA A 173 -7.09 -43.75 -20.97
C ALA A 173 -8.10 -44.32 -21.99
N ALA A 174 -9.19 -43.59 -22.27
CA ALA A 174 -10.15 -43.98 -23.30
C ALA A 174 -9.54 -43.95 -24.70
N ALA A 175 -8.74 -42.92 -25.03
CA ALA A 175 -8.04 -42.83 -26.31
C ALA A 175 -6.98 -43.92 -26.47
N GLU A 176 -6.25 -44.27 -25.42
CA GLU A 176 -5.28 -45.37 -25.42
C GLU A 176 -5.96 -46.73 -25.59
N ALA A 177 -7.10 -46.96 -24.92
CA ALA A 177 -7.89 -48.17 -25.09
C ALA A 177 -8.43 -48.32 -26.52
N GLU A 178 -8.96 -47.22 -27.11
CA GLU A 178 -9.43 -47.23 -28.50
C GLU A 178 -8.29 -47.45 -29.49
N ALA A 179 -7.12 -46.84 -29.28
CA ALA A 179 -5.94 -47.07 -30.11
C ALA A 179 -5.44 -48.52 -30.00
N ALA A 180 -5.46 -49.11 -28.79
CA ALA A 180 -5.08 -50.50 -28.57
C ALA A 180 -6.08 -51.47 -29.23
N GLU A 181 -7.39 -51.20 -29.19
CA GLU A 181 -8.39 -51.99 -29.91
C GLU A 181 -8.22 -51.90 -31.43
N ARG A 182 -8.00 -50.69 -31.97
CA ARG A 182 -7.72 -50.50 -33.40
C ARG A 182 -6.47 -51.25 -33.84
N ALA A 183 -5.38 -51.17 -33.06
CA ALA A 183 -4.15 -51.90 -33.34
C ALA A 183 -4.34 -53.43 -33.28
N ARG A 184 -5.17 -53.94 -32.36
CA ARG A 184 -5.52 -55.37 -32.29
C ARG A 184 -6.38 -55.82 -33.47
N ALA A 185 -7.32 -54.98 -33.91
CA ALA A 185 -8.16 -55.25 -35.08
C ALA A 185 -7.32 -55.28 -36.37
N GLU A 186 -6.36 -54.36 -36.52
CA GLU A 186 -5.45 -54.30 -37.67
C GLU A 186 -4.47 -55.48 -37.68
N ALA A 187 -3.89 -55.84 -36.52
CA ALA A 187 -3.02 -57.02 -36.40
C ALA A 187 -3.76 -58.36 -36.60
N GLY A 188 -5.06 -58.42 -36.29
CA GLY A 188 -5.90 -59.58 -36.56
C GLY A 188 -6.32 -59.73 -38.03
N ALA A 189 -6.31 -58.64 -38.80
CA ALA A 189 -6.63 -58.65 -40.23
C ALA A 189 -5.43 -59.05 -41.12
N ASP A 190 -4.20 -58.95 -40.60
CA ASP A 190 -2.95 -59.30 -41.31
C ASP A 190 -2.39 -60.69 -40.93
N ALA A 191 -3.17 -61.52 -40.22
CA ALA A 191 -2.85 -62.93 -40.03
C ALA A 191 -3.15 -63.70 -41.33
N PRO A 192 -2.13 -64.22 -42.05
CA PRO A 192 -2.39 -64.94 -43.29
C PRO A 192 -3.14 -66.23 -43.00
N ALA A 193 -4.32 -66.37 -43.62
CA ALA A 193 -4.93 -67.67 -43.89
C ALA A 193 -4.00 -68.46 -44.84
N GLY A 194 -2.93 -69.03 -44.28
CA GLY A 194 -2.01 -69.92 -44.94
C GLY A 194 -2.45 -71.37 -44.76
N THR A 195 -3.11 -71.89 -45.79
CA THR A 195 -3.28 -73.33 -46.04
C THR A 195 -1.94 -74.05 -46.08
N ASP A 196 -1.78 -75.17 -45.37
CA ASP A 196 -1.07 -76.32 -45.96
C ASP A 196 -1.59 -77.66 -45.42
N ALA A 197 -1.65 -78.59 -46.35
CA ALA A 197 -2.27 -79.88 -46.29
C ALA A 197 -1.36 -80.93 -45.64
N ALA A 198 -1.75 -81.44 -44.48
CA ALA A 198 -1.21 -82.70 -43.95
C ALA A 198 -1.95 -83.89 -44.59
N ARG A 199 -1.41 -84.37 -45.71
CA ARG A 199 -1.75 -85.62 -46.42
C ARG A 199 -1.67 -86.85 -45.50
N PRO A 200 -2.73 -87.67 -45.34
CA PRO A 200 -2.58 -88.98 -44.70
C PRO A 200 -2.15 -90.01 -45.74
N ALA A 201 -0.87 -90.41 -45.72
CA ALA A 201 -0.41 -91.60 -46.41
C ALA A 201 -0.81 -92.85 -45.59
N ARG A 202 -1.59 -93.71 -46.23
CA ARG A 202 -2.13 -94.99 -45.75
C ARG A 202 -1.11 -96.11 -46.03
N THR A 203 -0.89 -97.04 -45.08
CA THR A 203 -0.46 -98.47 -45.22
C THR A 203 0.08 -98.97 -43.85
N VAL A 204 -0.16 -100.16 -43.27
CA VAL A 204 -0.91 -101.42 -43.52
C VAL A 204 -1.23 -102.06 -42.14
N ARG A 205 -2.32 -102.85 -42.02
CA ARG A 205 -2.72 -103.68 -40.84
C ARG A 205 -2.18 -105.13 -40.95
N PRO A 206 -2.04 -105.90 -39.85
CA PRO A 206 -1.30 -107.17 -39.77
C PRO A 206 -2.14 -108.39 -40.20
N PRO A 207 -1.51 -109.58 -40.29
CA PRO A 207 -1.65 -110.57 -39.21
C PRO A 207 -0.33 -110.93 -38.52
#